data_AF-A0A7J0D4K7-F1
#
_entry.id   AF-A0A7J0D4K7-F1
#
_cell.length_a   1.000
_cell.length_b   1.000
_cell.length_c   1.000
_cell.angle_alpha   90.00
_cell.angle_beta   90.00
_cell.angle_gamma   90.00
#
_symmetry.space_group_name_H-M   'P 1'
#
loop_
_entity.id
_entity.type
_entity.pdbx_description
1 polymer ?
#
loop_
_entity_poly.entity_id
_entity_poly.type
_entity_poly.pdbx_seq_one_letter_code
_entity_poly.pdbx_strand_id
1 'polypeptide(L)'
;MLAAGGIGSGEQAAAGLALGAQGVWLGSLWLTTEEADLHSEALTRKLLAAGSGDTVRSRALTGKPARQLRTAWTDAWDDQAGPGTLPMPLQGLLVAEAVSRIQKYEVGELLGTPVGQIVGRMTSERSVQAVVDDLTRGFERAVTRINRIAGRSAT
;
A
#
# COMPACT_ATOMS: atom_id res chain seq x y z
N MET A 1 1.54 -11.35 18.26
CA MET A 1 1.16 -11.38 16.82
C MET A 1 0.70 -10.00 16.38
N LEU A 2 1.11 -9.55 15.19
CA LEU A 2 0.66 -8.28 14.58
C LEU A 2 -0.14 -8.58 13.31
N ALA A 3 -1.29 -7.93 13.14
CA ALA A 3 -2.04 -7.98 11.88
C ALA A 3 -1.44 -6.99 10.87
N ALA A 4 -1.29 -7.40 9.61
CA ALA A 4 -0.67 -6.58 8.59
C ALA A 4 -1.38 -6.70 7.24
N GLY A 5 -1.35 -5.63 6.45
CA GLY A 5 -1.92 -5.58 5.11
C GLY A 5 -3.40 -5.16 5.08
N GLY A 6 -3.72 -4.17 4.25
CA GLY A 6 -5.10 -3.68 4.09
C GLY A 6 -5.63 -2.83 5.26
N ILE A 7 -4.78 -2.47 6.21
CA ILE A 7 -5.11 -1.62 7.36
C ILE A 7 -4.73 -0.19 7.02
N GLY A 8 -5.73 0.71 7.01
CA GLY A 8 -5.54 2.15 6.81
C GLY A 8 -6.65 3.00 7.41
N SER A 9 -7.26 2.51 8.48
CA SER A 9 -8.24 3.22 9.32
C SER A 9 -8.25 2.61 10.71
N GLY A 10 -8.71 3.38 11.69
CA GLY A 10 -8.85 2.90 13.06
C GLY A 10 -9.86 1.77 13.22
N GLU A 11 -10.92 1.77 12.41
CA GLU A 11 -11.92 0.70 12.36
C GLU A 11 -11.30 -0.62 11.88
N GLN A 12 -10.41 -0.58 10.89
CA GLN A 12 -9.66 -1.76 10.44
C GLN A 12 -8.64 -2.21 11.48
N ALA A 13 -8.05 -1.28 12.23
CA ALA A 13 -7.19 -1.64 13.35
C ALA A 13 -7.97 -2.38 14.44
N ALA A 14 -9.14 -1.86 14.83
CA ALA A 14 -10.04 -2.52 15.78
C ALA A 14 -10.46 -3.91 15.30
N ALA A 15 -10.75 -4.08 14.01
CA ALA A 15 -11.03 -5.40 13.44
C ALA A 15 -9.85 -6.37 13.59
N GLY A 16 -8.62 -5.92 13.35
CA GLY A 16 -7.42 -6.73 13.57
C GLY A 16 -7.28 -7.21 15.01
N LEU A 17 -7.50 -6.32 15.98
CA LEU A 17 -7.48 -6.69 17.40
C LEU A 17 -8.64 -7.64 17.77
N ALA A 18 -9.83 -7.42 17.23
CA ALA A 18 -10.98 -8.31 17.43
C ALA A 18 -10.75 -9.73 16.90
N LEU A 19 -9.92 -9.88 15.85
CA LEU A 19 -9.48 -11.18 15.33
C LEU A 19 -8.35 -11.82 16.16
N GLY A 20 -7.94 -11.22 17.27
CA GLY A 20 -6.94 -11.75 18.21
C GLY A 20 -5.51 -11.25 17.99
N ALA A 21 -5.29 -10.25 17.14
CA ALA A 21 -3.97 -9.61 17.04
C ALA A 21 -3.70 -8.71 18.27
N GLN A 22 -2.42 -8.57 18.63
CA GLN A 22 -1.99 -7.69 19.73
C GLN A 22 -1.64 -6.27 19.25
N GLY A 23 -1.66 -6.06 17.94
CA GLY A 23 -1.33 -4.79 17.32
C GLY A 23 -1.42 -4.91 15.80
N VAL A 24 -1.17 -3.79 15.13
CA VAL A 24 -1.26 -3.68 13.68
C VAL A 24 0.01 -3.12 13.08
N TRP A 25 0.37 -3.61 11.89
CA TRP A 25 1.49 -3.12 11.08
C TRP A 25 0.93 -2.52 9.79
N LEU A 26 1.20 -1.23 9.58
CA LEU A 26 0.84 -0.50 8.37
C LEU A 26 2.08 -0.22 7.52
N GLY A 27 1.89 -0.13 6.20
CA GLY A 27 2.98 0.14 5.25
C GLY A 27 2.59 1.24 4.27
N SER A 28 1.64 0.95 3.38
CA SER A 28 1.30 1.87 2.28
C SER A 28 0.82 3.25 2.73
N LEU A 29 0.10 3.38 3.85
CA LEU A 29 -0.34 4.69 4.34
C LEU A 29 0.83 5.67 4.56
N TRP A 30 2.00 5.16 4.92
CA TRP A 30 3.18 5.99 5.17
C TRP A 30 3.83 6.51 3.88
N LEU A 31 3.38 6.05 2.70
CA LEU A 31 3.91 6.52 1.41
C LEU A 31 3.31 7.86 0.98
N THR A 32 2.29 8.38 1.66
CA THR A 32 1.70 9.69 1.35
C THR A 32 1.67 10.57 2.58
N THR A 33 2.62 10.35 3.50
CA THR A 33 2.81 11.27 4.62
C THR A 33 3.80 12.36 4.25
N GLU A 34 3.65 13.55 4.84
CA GLU A 34 4.54 14.70 4.59
C GLU A 34 6.00 14.37 4.93
N GLU A 35 6.22 13.46 5.89
CA GLU A 35 7.52 12.99 6.33
C GLU A 35 8.08 11.85 5.46
N ALA A 36 7.32 11.38 4.48
CA ALA A 36 7.74 10.29 3.59
C ALA A 36 8.72 10.82 2.53
N ASP A 37 9.98 10.41 2.62
CA ASP A 37 11.00 10.81 1.66
C ASP A 37 11.00 9.92 0.41
N LEU A 38 9.94 10.01 -0.39
CA LEU A 38 9.78 9.24 -1.63
C LEU A 38 10.59 9.77 -2.81
N HIS A 39 11.23 10.93 -2.67
CA HIS A 39 12.05 11.61 -3.68
C HIS A 39 11.42 11.69 -5.10
N SER A 40 10.09 11.55 -5.23
CA SER A 40 9.38 11.57 -6.50
C SER A 40 7.96 12.12 -6.34
N GLU A 41 7.75 13.37 -6.78
CA GLU A 41 6.42 14.00 -6.80
C GLU A 41 5.48 13.30 -7.79
N ALA A 42 6.02 12.77 -8.89
CA ALA A 42 5.23 12.01 -9.85
C ALA A 42 4.65 10.74 -9.21
N LEU A 43 5.45 10.01 -8.43
CA LEU A 43 4.99 8.82 -7.72
C LEU A 43 3.96 9.17 -6.64
N THR A 44 4.20 10.22 -5.85
CA THR A 44 3.22 10.67 -4.84
C THR A 44 1.88 10.99 -5.49
N ARG A 45 1.85 11.77 -6.58
CA ARG A 45 0.61 12.07 -7.32
C ARG A 45 -0.09 10.81 -7.84
N LYS A 46 0.66 9.82 -8.33
CA LYS A 46 0.09 8.54 -8.77
C LYS A 46 -0.53 7.76 -7.61
N LEU A 47 0.10 7.74 -6.45
CA LEU A 47 -0.45 7.10 -5.25
C LEU A 47 -1.74 7.79 -4.80
N LEU A 48 -1.77 9.12 -4.80
CA LEU A 48 -2.95 9.91 -4.42
C LEU A 48 -4.15 9.72 -5.36
N ALA A 49 -3.87 9.48 -6.64
CA ALA A 49 -4.90 9.27 -7.66
C ALA A 49 -5.39 7.81 -7.78
N ALA A 50 -4.66 6.85 -7.19
CA ALA A 50 -4.94 5.43 -7.37
C ALA A 50 -6.12 4.93 -6.52
N GLY A 51 -7.00 4.14 -7.12
CA GLY A 51 -8.05 3.39 -6.45
C GLY A 51 -7.59 2.03 -5.91
N SER A 52 -8.45 1.37 -5.14
CA SER A 52 -8.15 0.04 -4.57
C SER A 52 -8.00 -1.08 -5.62
N GLY A 53 -8.56 -0.87 -6.81
CA GLY A 53 -8.45 -1.75 -7.98
C GLY A 53 -7.15 -1.59 -8.77
N ASP A 54 -6.40 -0.51 -8.54
CA ASP A 54 -5.21 -0.15 -9.33
C ASP A 54 -3.93 -0.83 -8.83
N THR A 55 -4.07 -1.97 -8.15
CA THR A 55 -2.93 -2.80 -7.73
C THR A 55 -2.99 -4.17 -8.35
N VAL A 56 -1.84 -4.70 -8.74
CA VAL A 56 -1.70 -6.03 -9.34
C VAL A 56 -0.67 -6.85 -8.56
N ARG A 57 -0.84 -8.17 -8.54
CA ARG A 57 0.20 -9.10 -8.09
C ARG A 57 1.01 -9.52 -9.30
N SER A 58 2.25 -9.07 -9.38
CA SER A 58 3.14 -9.33 -10.53
C SER A 58 4.53 -9.75 -10.05
N ARG A 59 5.27 -10.42 -10.94
CA ARG A 59 6.68 -10.81 -10.75
C ARG A 59 7.65 -9.87 -11.46
N ALA A 60 7.15 -8.85 -12.16
CA ALA A 60 7.91 -8.01 -13.10
C ALA A 60 9.18 -7.35 -12.54
N LEU A 61 9.24 -7.07 -11.24
CA LEU A 61 10.39 -6.36 -10.62
C LEU A 61 11.50 -7.30 -10.14
N THR A 62 11.17 -8.39 -9.47
CA THR A 62 12.16 -9.23 -8.77
C THR A 62 12.09 -10.70 -9.13
N GLY A 63 11.05 -11.13 -9.85
CA GLY A 63 10.72 -12.54 -10.08
C GLY A 63 9.88 -13.17 -8.95
N LYS A 64 9.77 -12.51 -7.80
CA LYS A 64 8.86 -12.90 -6.71
C LYS A 64 7.50 -12.23 -6.87
N PRO A 65 6.39 -12.92 -6.54
CA PRO A 65 5.08 -12.29 -6.48
C PRO A 65 5.07 -11.13 -5.49
N ALA A 66 4.82 -9.92 -5.96
CA ALA A 66 4.66 -8.73 -5.15
C ALA A 66 3.39 -7.99 -5.57
N ARG A 67 2.67 -7.42 -4.59
CA ARG A 67 1.59 -6.49 -4.88
C ARG A 67 2.16 -5.09 -5.06
N GLN A 68 1.84 -4.47 -6.18
CA GLN A 68 2.34 -3.17 -6.58
C GLN A 68 1.28 -2.40 -7.35
N LEU A 69 1.50 -1.10 -7.52
CA LEU A 69 0.68 -0.27 -8.38
C LEU A 69 0.72 -0.81 -9.81
N ARG A 70 -0.44 -0.95 -10.46
CA ARG A 70 -0.52 -1.35 -11.87
C ARG A 70 0.02 -0.23 -12.75
N THR A 71 0.88 -0.59 -13.68
CA THR A 71 1.48 0.33 -14.65
C THR A 71 1.62 -0.37 -16.00
N ALA A 72 1.93 0.40 -17.05
CA ALA A 72 2.23 -0.19 -18.36
C ALA A 72 3.44 -1.15 -18.30
N TRP A 73 4.34 -0.97 -17.32
CA TRP A 73 5.41 -1.91 -17.03
C TRP A 73 4.89 -3.27 -16.56
N THR A 74 4.04 -3.29 -15.52
CA THR A 74 3.49 -4.57 -15.03
C THR A 74 2.63 -5.26 -16.07
N ASP A 75 1.84 -4.48 -16.83
CA ASP A 75 0.98 -5.04 -17.86
C ASP A 75 1.81 -5.68 -19.00
N ALA A 76 2.93 -5.08 -19.39
CA ALA A 76 3.81 -5.64 -20.43
C ALA A 76 4.51 -6.96 -20.00
N TRP A 77 4.91 -7.08 -18.73
CA TRP A 77 5.54 -8.31 -18.22
C TRP A 77 4.55 -9.43 -17.93
N ASP A 78 3.30 -9.08 -17.58
CA ASP A 78 2.24 -10.04 -17.29
C ASP A 78 1.43 -10.44 -18.54
N ASP A 79 1.65 -9.79 -19.69
CA ASP A 79 1.08 -10.19 -20.98
C ASP A 79 1.53 -11.60 -21.37
N GLN A 80 0.58 -12.43 -21.83
CA GLN A 80 0.83 -13.79 -22.31
C GLN A 80 1.69 -13.82 -23.58
N ALA A 81 1.62 -12.78 -24.41
CA ALA A 81 2.49 -12.60 -25.57
C ALA A 81 3.86 -11.98 -25.19
N GLY A 82 4.02 -11.54 -23.94
CA GLY A 82 5.24 -10.93 -23.42
C GLY A 82 6.36 -11.95 -23.16
N PRO A 83 7.57 -11.46 -22.80
CA PRO A 83 8.74 -12.31 -22.59
C PRO A 83 8.64 -13.21 -21.35
N GLY A 84 7.64 -12.99 -20.49
CA GLY A 84 7.52 -13.62 -19.17
C GLY A 84 8.62 -13.17 -18.21
N THR A 85 8.49 -13.51 -16.93
CA THR A 85 9.46 -13.09 -15.89
C THR A 85 10.43 -14.20 -15.53
N LEU A 86 11.68 -13.85 -15.29
CA LEU A 86 12.68 -14.76 -14.71
C LEU A 86 12.45 -14.96 -13.19
N PRO A 87 12.97 -16.04 -12.58
CA PRO A 87 12.95 -16.19 -11.12
C PRO A 87 13.92 -15.20 -10.44
N MET A 88 13.72 -14.97 -9.14
CA MET A 88 14.68 -14.19 -8.35
C MET A 88 16.02 -14.95 -8.22
N PRO A 89 17.19 -14.28 -8.36
CA PRO A 89 17.39 -12.84 -8.52
C PRO A 89 17.48 -12.36 -9.99
N LEU A 90 17.42 -13.26 -10.96
CA LEU A 90 17.70 -12.97 -12.37
C LEU A 90 16.80 -11.87 -12.96
N GLN A 91 15.51 -11.84 -12.61
CA GLN A 91 14.61 -10.77 -13.07
C GLN A 91 15.07 -9.40 -12.57
N GLY A 92 15.43 -9.29 -11.29
CA GLY A 92 15.91 -8.05 -10.71
C GLY A 92 17.18 -7.56 -11.40
N LEU A 93 18.11 -8.46 -11.71
CA LEU A 93 19.33 -8.14 -12.45
C LEU A 93 19.03 -7.68 -13.88
N LEU A 94 18.09 -8.35 -14.57
CA LEU A 94 17.68 -8.01 -15.92
C LEU A 94 17.07 -6.61 -16.01
N VAL A 95 16.24 -6.23 -15.03
CA VAL A 95 15.46 -4.98 -15.11
C VAL A 95 16.07 -3.81 -14.32
N ALA A 96 17.14 -4.04 -13.54
CA ALA A 96 17.72 -3.06 -12.62
C ALA A 96 18.01 -1.71 -13.28
N GLU A 97 18.65 -1.72 -14.44
CA GLU A 97 18.98 -0.49 -15.16
C GLU A 97 17.74 0.25 -15.66
N ALA A 98 16.78 -0.47 -16.23
CA ALA A 98 15.53 0.10 -16.72
C ALA A 98 14.72 0.73 -15.57
N VAL A 99 14.54 0.02 -14.46
CA VAL A 99 13.82 0.51 -13.27
C VAL A 99 14.52 1.74 -12.67
N SER A 100 15.85 1.72 -12.57
CA SER A 100 16.64 2.87 -12.09
C SER A 100 16.42 4.11 -12.96
N ARG A 101 16.40 3.95 -14.29
CA ARG A 101 16.11 5.06 -15.22
C ARG A 101 14.67 5.53 -15.14
N ILE A 102 13.69 4.63 -15.04
CA ILE A 102 12.27 4.97 -14.86
C ILE A 102 12.06 5.84 -13.62
N GLN A 103 12.71 5.47 -12.50
CA GLN A 103 12.66 6.24 -11.25
C GLN A 103 13.38 7.58 -11.40
N LYS A 104 14.62 7.58 -11.90
CA LYS A 104 15.44 8.79 -12.04
C LYS A 104 14.82 9.85 -12.95
N TYR A 105 14.17 9.43 -14.03
CA TYR A 105 13.55 10.33 -15.01
C TYR A 105 12.03 10.45 -14.84
N GLU A 106 11.48 9.90 -13.74
CA GLU A 106 10.05 9.93 -13.41
C GLU A 106 9.13 9.57 -14.60
N VAL A 107 9.43 8.47 -15.30
CA VAL A 107 8.68 8.05 -16.49
C VAL A 107 7.28 7.57 -16.10
N GLY A 108 6.32 8.50 -16.07
CA GLY A 108 5.03 8.36 -15.38
C GLY A 108 4.24 7.10 -15.71
N GLU A 109 4.15 6.69 -16.98
CA GLU A 109 3.39 5.49 -17.39
C GLU A 109 3.97 4.18 -16.82
N LEU A 110 5.30 4.13 -16.65
CA LEU A 110 6.03 2.96 -16.15
C LEU A 110 6.30 3.04 -14.64
N LEU A 111 6.29 4.24 -14.08
CA LEU A 111 6.61 4.51 -12.68
C LEU A 111 5.61 3.85 -11.73
N GLY A 112 6.10 2.94 -10.90
CA GLY A 112 5.29 2.21 -9.93
C GLY A 112 6.09 1.87 -8.67
N THR A 113 5.38 1.42 -7.64
CA THR A 113 5.98 1.01 -6.37
C THR A 113 5.14 -0.10 -5.73
N PRO A 114 5.72 -0.98 -4.89
CA PRO A 114 4.96 -1.86 -4.03
C PRO A 114 3.98 -1.09 -3.15
N VAL A 115 2.68 -1.42 -3.27
CA VAL A 115 1.61 -0.78 -2.51
C VAL A 115 0.45 -1.75 -2.34
N GLY A 116 -0.21 -1.69 -1.19
CA GLY A 116 -1.41 -2.47 -0.89
C GLY A 116 -2.67 -1.82 -1.46
N GLN A 117 -3.77 -2.57 -1.47
CA GLN A 117 -5.09 -2.09 -1.93
C GLN A 117 -5.65 -0.94 -1.10
N ILE A 118 -5.03 -0.65 0.06
CA ILE A 118 -5.36 0.52 0.88
C ILE A 118 -5.01 1.84 0.18
N VAL A 119 -4.29 1.80 -0.94
CA VAL A 119 -3.97 2.97 -1.77
C VAL A 119 -5.20 3.80 -2.13
N GLY A 120 -6.36 3.17 -2.33
CA GLY A 120 -7.63 3.89 -2.55
C GLY A 120 -8.12 4.76 -1.39
N ARG A 121 -7.46 4.74 -0.22
CA ARG A 121 -7.73 5.65 0.91
C ARG A 121 -6.65 6.72 1.09
N MET A 122 -5.57 6.66 0.32
CA MET A 122 -4.44 7.58 0.39
C MET A 122 -4.74 8.81 -0.47
N THR A 123 -5.85 9.52 -0.23
CA THR A 123 -6.37 10.55 -1.15
C THR A 123 -5.79 11.95 -0.95
N SER A 124 -4.98 12.14 0.08
CA SER A 124 -4.29 13.41 0.36
C SER A 124 -3.00 13.16 1.14
N GLU A 125 -2.04 14.07 0.99
CA GLU A 125 -0.88 14.15 1.87
C GLU A 125 -1.30 14.63 3.25
N ARG A 126 -0.73 14.00 4.29
CA ARG A 126 -1.04 14.29 5.71
C ARG A 126 0.20 14.00 6.55
N SER A 127 0.45 14.77 7.59
CA SER A 127 1.49 14.40 8.56
C SER A 127 1.25 13.01 9.19
N VAL A 128 2.33 12.33 9.59
CA VAL A 128 2.28 11.08 10.35
C VAL A 128 1.42 11.25 11.59
N GLN A 129 1.54 12.39 12.28
CA GLN A 129 0.73 12.70 13.45
C GLN A 129 -0.77 12.68 13.11
N ALA A 130 -1.18 13.37 12.04
CA ALA A 130 -2.58 13.41 11.62
C ALA A 130 -3.11 12.01 11.26
N VAL A 131 -2.28 11.16 10.63
CA VAL A 131 -2.62 9.76 10.35
C VAL A 131 -2.81 8.96 11.64
N VAL A 132 -1.88 9.05 12.59
CA VAL A 132 -1.97 8.35 13.89
C VAL A 132 -3.19 8.80 14.69
N ASP A 133 -3.48 10.09 14.71
CA ASP A 133 -4.64 10.65 15.38
C ASP A 133 -5.96 10.11 14.79
N ASP A 134 -6.05 9.99 13.46
CA ASP A 134 -7.23 9.43 12.80
C ASP A 134 -7.37 7.91 13.05
N LEU A 135 -6.25 7.17 13.09
CA LEU A 135 -6.24 5.77 13.49
C LEU A 135 -6.76 5.59 14.92
N THR A 136 -6.30 6.42 15.87
CA THR A 136 -6.74 6.36 17.27
C THR A 136 -8.22 6.67 17.40
N ARG A 137 -8.69 7.80 16.81
CA ARG A 137 -10.11 8.17 16.84
C ARG A 137 -10.99 7.11 16.18
N GLY A 138 -10.59 6.56 15.04
CA GLY A 138 -11.34 5.51 14.36
C GLY A 138 -11.43 4.22 15.17
N PHE A 139 -10.35 3.88 15.88
CA PHE A 139 -10.33 2.72 16.77
C PHE A 139 -11.31 2.89 17.93
N GLU A 140 -11.25 4.01 18.64
CA GLU A 140 -12.16 4.31 19.75
C GLU A 140 -13.63 4.31 19.33
N ARG A 141 -13.93 4.93 18.17
CA ARG A 141 -15.28 4.91 17.58
C ARG A 141 -15.74 3.48 17.28
N ALA A 142 -14.87 2.65 16.70
CA ALA A 142 -15.18 1.26 16.38
C ALA A 142 -15.47 0.44 17.64
N VAL A 143 -14.62 0.54 18.66
CA VAL A 143 -14.78 -0.15 19.94
C VAL A 143 -16.07 0.28 20.64
N THR A 144 -16.33 1.59 20.72
CA THR A 144 -17.57 2.12 21.30
C THR A 144 -18.81 1.59 20.59
N ARG A 145 -18.79 1.56 19.25
CA ARG A 145 -19.88 1.01 18.44
C ARG A 145 -20.08 -0.48 18.70
N ILE A 146 -19.00 -1.27 18.76
CA ILE A 146 -19.06 -2.71 19.04
C ILE A 146 -19.62 -2.98 20.43
N ASN A 147 -19.17 -2.26 21.46
CA ASN A 147 -19.67 -2.42 22.83
C ASN A 147 -21.17 -2.14 22.91
N ARG A 148 -21.64 -1.08 22.23
CA ARG A 148 -23.07 -0.76 22.13
C ARG A 148 -23.86 -1.90 21.48
N ILE A 149 -23.37 -2.46 20.36
CA ILE A 149 -24.02 -3.59 19.68
C ILE A 149 -24.07 -4.83 20.58
N ALA A 150 -23.01 -5.08 21.34
CA ALA A 150 -22.91 -6.20 22.27
C ALA A 150 -23.74 -6.03 23.57
N GLY A 151 -24.46 -4.92 23.73
CA GLY A 151 -25.24 -4.64 24.94
C GLY A 151 -24.38 -4.42 26.19
N ARG A 152 -23.09 -4.09 26.02
CA ARG A 152 -22.18 -3.81 27.13
C ARG A 152 -22.16 -2.30 27.37
N SER A 153 -22.86 -1.84 28.41
CA SER A 153 -22.71 -0.47 28.90
C SER A 153 -21.28 -0.25 29.37
N ALA A 154 -20.67 0.88 29.00
CA ALA A 154 -19.40 1.30 29.57
C ALA A 154 -19.62 1.55 31.07
N THR A 155 -19.18 0.61 31.90
CA THR A 155 -18.96 0.81 33.34
C THR A 155 -17.81 1.76 33.55
#